data_AF-A0ABD0QKF4-F1
#
_entry.id   AF-A0ABD0QKF4-F1
#
_cell.length_a   1.000
_cell.length_b   1.000
_cell.length_c   1.000
_cell.angle_alpha   90.00
_cell.angle_beta   90.00
_cell.angle_gamma   90.00
#
_symmetry.space_group_name_H-M   'P 1'
#
loop_
_entity.id
_entity.type
_entity.pdbx_description
1 polymer ?
#
loop_
_entity_poly.entity_id
_entity_poly.type
_entity_poly.pdbx_seq_one_letter_code
_entity_poly.pdbx_strand_id
1 'polypeptide(L)'
;MRNKILKPDETEIEIFGPNAKRHVWGKPGTAHHLANIIPTVNHGGGTIMLIEGKMNAAMYRDVLVENLLQSTLDLRLGRHYQQDNDPKHTAKITKEWLWDNSVNVL
;
A
#
# COMPACT_ATOMS: atom_id res chain seq x y z
N MET A 1 -26.53 -8.90 8.42
CA MET A 1 -25.80 -8.22 7.32
C MET A 1 -24.32 -8.31 7.64
N ARG A 2 -23.46 -8.77 6.72
CA ARG A 2 -22.00 -8.80 6.96
C ARG A 2 -21.47 -7.37 6.87
N ASN A 3 -20.84 -6.86 7.94
CA ASN A 3 -20.11 -5.60 7.89
C ASN A 3 -18.97 -5.75 6.86
N LYS A 4 -19.01 -4.90 5.84
CA LYS A 4 -18.02 -4.87 4.77
C LYS A 4 -16.87 -3.95 5.21
N ILE A 5 -15.76 -4.54 5.62
CA ILE A 5 -14.56 -3.83 6.14
C ILE A 5 -13.43 -4.03 5.14
N LEU A 6 -12.74 -2.96 4.79
CA LEU A 6 -11.50 -3.03 4.01
C LEU A 6 -10.30 -3.17 4.97
N LYS A 7 -9.41 -4.12 4.68
CA LYS A 7 -8.19 -4.34 5.45
C LYS A 7 -6.99 -4.33 4.50
N PRO A 8 -6.06 -3.38 4.63
CA PRO A 8 -4.76 -3.50 4.00
C PRO A 8 -3.92 -4.53 4.76
N ASP A 9 -2.93 -5.09 4.10
CA ASP A 9 -1.84 -5.79 4.77
C ASP A 9 -0.54 -5.46 4.03
N GLU A 10 0.57 -5.53 4.74
CA GLU A 10 1.89 -5.25 4.22
C GLU A 10 2.75 -6.51 4.35
N THR A 11 3.36 -6.94 3.24
CA THR A 11 4.30 -8.06 3.25
C THR A 11 5.60 -7.64 2.61
N GLU A 12 6.71 -8.01 3.26
CA GLU A 12 8.04 -7.88 2.66
C GLU A 12 8.22 -8.99 1.61
N ILE A 13 8.64 -8.60 0.42
CA ILE A 13 8.97 -9.53 -0.66
C ILE A 13 10.43 -9.31 -1.04
N GLU A 14 11.27 -10.27 -0.71
CA GLU A 14 12.62 -10.31 -1.27
C GLU A 14 12.53 -10.81 -2.72
N ILE A 15 12.73 -9.91 -3.68
CA ILE A 15 12.84 -10.25 -5.13
C ILE A 15 13.97 -11.28 -5.36
N PHE A 16 14.90 -11.32 -4.42
CA PHE A 16 16.24 -11.84 -4.57
C PHE A 16 16.71 -12.44 -3.24
N GLY A 17 16.28 -13.69 -2.97
CA GLY A 17 16.60 -14.38 -1.72
C GLY A 17 18.12 -14.47 -1.42
N PRO A 18 18.50 -14.65 -0.14
CA PRO A 18 19.85 -14.40 0.37
C PRO A 18 20.94 -15.31 -0.21
N ASN A 19 20.58 -16.44 -0.84
CA ASN A 19 21.54 -17.48 -1.25
C ASN A 19 21.39 -17.97 -2.71
N ALA A 20 20.70 -17.24 -3.58
CA ALA A 20 20.60 -17.63 -4.99
C ALA A 20 21.78 -17.10 -5.82
N LYS A 21 22.54 -17.98 -6.52
CA LYS A 21 23.47 -17.56 -7.58
C LYS A 21 22.68 -16.96 -8.75
N ARG A 22 23.18 -15.85 -9.34
CA ARG A 22 22.43 -15.07 -10.34
C ARG A 22 23.22 -14.82 -11.62
N HIS A 23 22.49 -14.77 -12.73
CA HIS A 23 22.88 -14.14 -13.98
C HIS A 23 21.88 -13.02 -14.27
N VAL A 24 22.38 -11.81 -14.45
CA VAL A 24 21.56 -10.61 -14.70
C VAL A 24 21.99 -10.00 -16.03
N TRP A 25 21.04 -9.72 -16.90
CA TRP A 25 21.26 -8.98 -18.14
C TRP A 25 20.61 -7.60 -18.00
N GLY A 26 21.40 -6.53 -18.14
CA GLY A 26 20.91 -5.15 -18.02
C GLY A 26 21.55 -4.24 -19.08
N LYS A 27 20.76 -3.28 -19.60
CA LYS A 27 21.29 -2.21 -20.45
C LYS A 27 22.03 -1.18 -19.56
N PRO A 28 23.19 -0.65 -19.98
CA PRO A 28 23.91 0.36 -19.20
C PRO A 28 23.08 1.64 -19.05
N GLY A 29 22.97 2.17 -17.83
CA GLY A 29 22.52 3.56 -17.59
C GLY A 29 21.04 3.79 -17.26
N THR A 30 20.19 2.77 -17.10
CA THR A 30 18.77 2.93 -16.70
C THR A 30 18.51 2.67 -15.21
N ALA A 31 19.56 2.68 -14.39
CA ALA A 31 19.40 2.39 -12.98
C ALA A 31 18.87 3.63 -12.24
N HIS A 32 17.74 3.43 -11.56
CA HIS A 32 17.23 4.29 -10.47
C HIS A 32 16.50 5.58 -10.88
N HIS A 33 15.29 5.45 -11.42
CA HIS A 33 14.22 6.41 -11.11
C HIS A 33 12.90 5.67 -10.86
N LEU A 34 12.57 5.51 -9.56
CA LEU A 34 11.47 4.75 -8.98
C LEU A 34 10.47 5.67 -8.24
N ALA A 35 9.92 6.66 -8.92
CA ALA A 35 8.87 7.49 -8.31
C ALA A 35 7.52 6.74 -8.34
N ASN A 36 7.30 5.79 -7.42
CA ASN A 36 6.01 5.15 -7.10
C ASN A 36 5.36 4.23 -8.15
N ILE A 37 6.10 3.70 -9.13
CA ILE A 37 5.47 3.17 -10.36
C ILE A 37 5.14 1.66 -10.30
N ILE A 38 4.03 1.35 -9.61
CA ILE A 38 2.92 0.44 -9.96
C ILE A 38 3.23 -0.92 -10.66
N PRO A 39 2.74 -2.04 -10.09
CA PRO A 39 1.84 -2.90 -10.86
C PRO A 39 0.51 -3.15 -10.10
N THR A 40 -0.56 -2.46 -10.53
CA THR A 40 -1.94 -2.68 -10.09
C THR A 40 -2.45 -3.97 -10.71
N VAL A 41 -2.04 -5.11 -10.16
CA VAL A 41 -2.67 -6.39 -10.50
C VAL A 41 -3.90 -6.51 -9.60
N ASN A 42 -5.07 -6.22 -10.17
CA ASN A 42 -6.35 -6.48 -9.51
C ASN A 42 -6.65 -7.98 -9.58
N HIS A 43 -6.34 -8.73 -8.53
CA HIS A 43 -6.82 -10.11 -8.38
C HIS A 43 -7.80 -10.16 -7.22
N GLY A 44 -9.07 -10.45 -7.51
CA GLY A 44 -10.13 -10.48 -6.48
C GLY A 44 -10.65 -9.11 -6.02
N GLY A 45 -10.37 -8.03 -6.76
CA GLY A 45 -10.89 -6.67 -6.52
C GLY A 45 -10.07 -5.81 -5.55
N GLY A 46 -8.94 -6.31 -5.04
CA GLY A 46 -7.98 -5.53 -4.25
C GLY A 46 -6.80 -5.02 -5.08
N THR A 47 -6.23 -3.89 -4.65
CA THR A 47 -5.06 -3.26 -5.26
C THR A 47 -3.77 -3.74 -4.58
N ILE A 48 -2.80 -4.21 -5.36
CA ILE A 48 -1.44 -4.52 -4.88
C ILE A 48 -0.52 -3.36 -5.26
N MET A 49 0.31 -2.93 -4.31
CA MET A 49 1.33 -1.90 -4.51
C MET A 49 2.69 -2.42 -4.11
N LEU A 50 3.69 -2.17 -4.95
CA LEU A 50 5.09 -2.47 -4.66
C LEU A 50 5.78 -1.20 -4.17
N ILE A 51 6.40 -1.27 -3.00
CA ILE A 51 7.12 -0.16 -2.38
C ILE A 51 8.56 -0.60 -2.21
N GLU A 52 9.49 0.18 -2.77
CA GLU A 52 10.91 -0.07 -2.61
C GLU A 52 11.41 0.52 -1.28
N GLY A 53 12.11 -0.30 -0.51
CA GLY A 53 12.63 0.09 0.80
C GLY A 53 11.57 0.08 1.91
N LYS A 54 11.95 0.60 3.08
CA LYS A 54 11.08 0.60 4.26
C LYS A 54 10.04 1.73 4.14
N MET A 55 8.77 1.36 4.15
CA MET A 55 7.67 2.32 4.13
C MET A 55 7.69 3.20 5.38
N ASN A 56 7.55 4.51 5.20
CA ASN A 56 7.38 5.48 6.28
C ASN A 56 5.94 6.03 6.30
N ALA A 57 5.63 6.85 7.32
CA ALA A 57 4.27 7.39 7.50
C ALA A 57 3.79 8.28 6.33
N ALA A 58 4.68 9.04 5.69
CA ALA A 58 4.32 9.88 4.55
C ALA A 58 3.97 9.01 3.33
N MET A 59 4.80 7.99 3.05
CA MET A 59 4.54 7.02 1.98
C MET A 59 3.24 6.26 2.22
N TYR A 60 2.97 5.85 3.47
CA TYR A 60 1.70 5.21 3.83
C TYR A 60 0.51 6.13 3.55
N ARG A 61 0.59 7.42 3.94
CA ARG A 61 -0.47 8.39 3.65
C ARG A 61 -0.68 8.55 2.14
N ASP A 62 0.37 8.59 1.33
CA ASP A 62 0.25 8.72 -0.13
C ASP A 62 -0.42 7.50 -0.75
N VAL A 63 -0.07 6.30 -0.27
CA VAL A 63 -0.75 5.05 -0.63
C VAL A 63 -2.25 5.11 -0.33
N LEU A 64 -2.64 5.61 0.84
CA LEU A 64 -4.05 5.79 1.21
C LEU A 64 -4.76 6.78 0.27
N VAL A 65 -4.11 7.91 -0.05
CA VAL A 65 -4.65 8.94 -0.95
C VAL A 65 -4.95 8.36 -2.32
N GLU A 66 -4.00 7.62 -2.88
CA GLU A 66 -4.08 7.11 -4.24
C GLU A 66 -5.11 5.98 -4.37
N ASN A 67 -5.28 5.15 -3.34
CA ASN A 67 -5.94 3.85 -3.53
C ASN A 67 -7.14 3.60 -2.63
N LEU A 68 -7.18 4.17 -1.42
CA LEU A 68 -8.19 3.77 -0.44
C LEU A 68 -9.60 4.11 -0.92
N LEU A 69 -9.81 5.36 -1.34
CA LEU A 69 -11.13 5.83 -1.75
C LEU A 69 -11.61 5.10 -3.00
N GLN A 70 -10.75 4.94 -3.99
CA GLN A 70 -11.09 4.22 -5.22
C GLN A 70 -11.44 2.75 -4.92
N SER A 71 -10.65 2.08 -4.07
CA SER A 71 -10.92 0.69 -3.67
C SER A 71 -12.26 0.54 -2.94
N THR A 72 -12.63 1.49 -2.07
CA THR A 72 -13.94 1.45 -1.40
C THR A 72 -15.12 1.59 -2.37
N LEU A 73 -14.96 2.40 -3.43
CA LEU A 73 -15.97 2.56 -4.48
C LEU A 73 -16.08 1.29 -5.34
N ASP A 74 -14.95 0.78 -5.83
CA ASP A 74 -14.90 -0.39 -6.71
C ASP A 74 -15.47 -1.64 -6.02
N LEU A 75 -15.16 -1.81 -4.74
CA LEU A 75 -15.63 -2.94 -3.94
C LEU A 75 -17.02 -2.72 -3.33
N ARG A 76 -17.63 -1.55 -3.53
CA ARG A 76 -18.93 -1.15 -2.93
C ARG A 76 -18.95 -1.41 -1.42
N LEU A 77 -17.89 -0.96 -0.74
CA LEU A 77 -17.69 -1.04 0.71
C LEU A 77 -18.04 0.31 1.35
N GLY A 78 -18.36 0.29 2.64
CA GLY A 78 -18.42 1.51 3.44
C GLY A 78 -17.02 2.04 3.76
N ARG A 79 -16.93 3.18 4.44
CA ARG A 79 -15.66 3.77 4.90
C ARG A 79 -15.16 3.17 6.21
N HIS A 80 -15.33 1.86 6.39
CA HIS A 80 -14.83 1.13 7.54
C HIS A 80 -13.53 0.44 7.18
N TYR A 81 -12.46 0.82 7.86
CA TYR A 81 -11.10 0.38 7.61
C TYR A 81 -10.55 -0.28 8.86
N GLN A 82 -9.77 -1.34 8.73
CA GLN A 82 -9.04 -1.92 9.86
C GLN A 82 -7.57 -1.96 9.50
N GLN A 83 -6.71 -1.44 10.38
CA GLN A 83 -5.25 -1.44 10.23
C GLN A 83 -4.62 -1.88 11.55
N ASP A 84 -3.36 -2.32 11.53
CA ASP A 84 -2.62 -2.60 12.75
C ASP A 84 -2.16 -1.31 13.47
N ASN A 85 -1.51 -1.46 14.62
CA ASN A 85 -1.00 -0.34 15.43
C ASN A 85 0.47 0.04 15.12
N ASP A 86 0.97 -0.23 13.91
CA ASP A 86 2.30 0.22 13.50
C ASP A 86 2.42 1.76 13.70
N PRO A 87 3.57 2.25 14.21
CA PRO A 87 3.83 3.69 14.34
C PRO A 87 3.48 4.53 13.11
N LYS A 88 3.62 4.00 11.88
CA LYS A 88 3.27 4.72 10.64
C LYS A 88 1.76 4.87 10.43
N HIS A 89 0.96 3.91 10.90
CA HIS A 89 -0.50 3.96 10.85
C HIS A 89 -1.08 4.91 11.91
N THR A 90 -0.36 5.07 13.03
CA THR A 90 -0.77 5.93 14.15
C THR A 90 -0.14 7.32 14.11
N ALA A 91 0.74 7.59 13.14
CA ALA A 91 1.38 8.87 12.91
C ALA A 91 0.34 9.99 12.67
N LYS A 92 0.70 11.21 13.07
CA LYS A 92 -0.17 12.39 12.97
C LYS A 92 -0.69 12.61 11.54
N ILE A 93 0.21 12.58 10.54
CA ILE A 93 -0.13 12.78 9.13
C ILE A 93 -1.16 11.76 8.61
N THR A 94 -1.07 10.51 9.08
CA THR A 94 -1.99 9.43 8.72
C THR A 94 -3.35 9.65 9.37
N LYS A 95 -3.37 9.95 10.68
CA LYS A 95 -4.60 10.20 11.44
C LYS A 95 -5.38 11.40 10.93
N GLU A 96 -4.69 12.50 10.62
CA GLU A 96 -5.29 13.71 10.04
C GLU A 96 -5.95 13.38 8.70
N TRP A 97 -5.25 12.68 7.81
CA TRP A 97 -5.82 12.31 6.52
C TRP A 97 -7.05 11.41 6.65
N LEU A 98 -7.04 10.42 7.55
CA LEU A 98 -8.19 9.54 7.80
C LEU A 98 -9.40 10.33 8.32
N TRP A 99 -9.17 11.28 9.23
CA TRP A 99 -10.19 12.17 9.76
C TRP A 99 -10.81 13.05 8.68
N ASP A 100 -9.96 13.74 7.90
CA ASP A 100 -10.38 14.64 6.82
C ASP A 100 -11.21 13.91 5.75
N ASN A 101 -10.91 12.62 5.52
CA ASN A 101 -11.62 11.79 4.56
C ASN A 101 -12.79 11.00 5.17
N SER A 102 -13.15 11.26 6.43
CA SER A 102 -14.24 10.58 7.15
C SER A 102 -14.12 9.05 7.08
N VAL A 103 -12.89 8.54 7.21
CA VAL A 103 -12.60 7.11 7.25
C VAL A 103 -12.69 6.66 8.70
N ASN A 104 -13.54 5.68 8.97
CA ASN A 104 -13.68 5.10 10.29
C ASN A 104 -12.71 3.92 10.43
N VAL A 105 -11.69 4.10 11.27
CA VAL A 105 -10.73 3.04 11.60
C VAL A 105 -11.23 2.23 12.80
N LEU A 106 -11.31 0.91 12.63
CA LEU A 106 -11.78 -0.09 13.59
C LEU A 106 -10.64 -0.79 14.33
#